data_AF-A0A4S9KZX6-F1
#
_entry.id   AF-A0A4S9KZX6-F1
#
_cell.length_a   1.000
_cell.length_b   1.000
_cell.length_c   1.000
_cell.angle_alpha   90.00
_cell.angle_beta   90.00
_cell.angle_gamma   90.00
#
_symmetry.space_group_name_H-M   'P 1'
#
loop_
_entity.id
_entity.type
_entity.pdbx_description
1 polymer ?
#
loop_
_entity_poly.entity_id
_entity_poly.type
_entity_poly.pdbx_seq_one_letter_code
_entity_poly.pdbx_strand_id
1 'polypeptide(L)' 'MVQTPQQRRANEAFAKKQEVKRGKPEPVIQKKVPQKSPISKFWLFALIFVVCGGLIVELLRIISGYF' A
#
# COMPACT_ATOMS: atom_id res chain seq x y z
N MET A 1 1.73 41.40 17.86
CA MET A 1 1.44 41.83 16.47
C MET A 1 0.09 41.26 16.10
N VAL A 2 -0.95 42.10 16.03
CA VAL A 2 -2.32 41.66 15.71
C VAL A 2 -2.59 42.05 14.26
N GLN A 3 -3.06 41.10 13.45
CA GLN A 3 -3.40 41.40 12.06
C GLN A 3 -4.51 42.46 12.01
N THR A 4 -4.27 43.52 11.24
CA THR A 4 -5.28 44.56 11.03
C THR A 4 -6.40 44.04 10.12
N PRO A 5 -7.61 44.61 10.20
CA PRO A 5 -8.71 44.24 9.29
C PRO A 5 -8.33 44.42 7.81
N GLN A 6 -7.47 45.38 7.50
CA GLN A 6 -6.94 45.60 6.16
C GLN A 6 -6.02 44.45 5.71
N GLN A 7 -5.15 43.95 6.59
CA GLN A 7 -4.31 42.78 6.28
C GLN A 7 -5.14 41.52 6.03
N ARG A 8 -6.23 41.30 6.79
CA ARG A 8 -7.12 40.16 6.54
C ARG A 8 -7.72 40.21 5.13
N ARG A 9 -8.25 41.36 4.73
CA ARG A 9 -8.81 41.57 3.38
C ARG A 9 -7.76 41.39 2.28
N ALA A 10 -6.54 41.85 2.49
CA ALA A 10 -5.45 41.66 1.55
C ALA A 10 -5.04 40.18 1.41
N ASN A 11 -4.99 39.45 2.52
CA ASN A 11 -4.69 38.02 2.53
C ASN A 11 -5.78 37.21 1.82
N GLU A 12 -7.05 37.55 2.04
CA GLU A 12 -8.19 36.92 1.34
C GLU A 12 -8.13 37.17 -0.17
N ALA A 13 -7.82 38.40 -0.59
CA ALA A 13 -7.68 38.74 -2.01
C ALA A 13 -6.50 38.01 -2.67
N PHE A 14 -5.39 37.87 -1.94
CA PHE A 14 -4.23 37.11 -2.41
C PHE A 14 -4.53 35.61 -2.51
N ALA A 15 -5.20 35.03 -1.51
CA ALA A 15 -5.60 33.63 -1.49
C ALA A 15 -6.50 33.31 -2.69
N LYS A 16 -7.52 34.12 -2.97
CA LYS A 16 -8.41 33.96 -4.13
C LYS A 16 -7.64 34.02 -5.47
N LYS A 17 -6.68 34.95 -5.60
CA LYS A 17 -5.82 35.04 -6.80
C LYS A 17 -4.90 33.83 -6.93
N GLN A 18 -4.40 33.27 -5.83
CA GLN A 18 -3.57 32.07 -5.82
C GLN A 18 -4.38 30.82 -6.17
N GLU A 19 -5.61 30.70 -5.68
CA GLU A 19 -6.52 29.59 -6.01
C GLU A 19 -6.85 29.54 -7.50
N VAL A 20 -7.15 30.69 -8.12
CA VAL A 20 -7.39 30.78 -9.57
C VAL A 20 -6.14 30.42 -10.39
N LYS A 21 -4.94 30.80 -9.91
CA LYS A 21 -3.67 30.50 -10.59
C LYS A 21 -3.21 29.05 -10.42
N ARG A 22 -3.54 28.41 -9.29
CA ARG A 22 -3.13 27.02 -9.00
C ARG A 22 -3.96 25.98 -9.75
N GLY A 23 -5.07 26.38 -10.38
CA GLY A 23 -5.94 25.46 -11.11
C GLY A 23 -6.67 24.48 -10.19
N LYS A 24 -7.25 23.43 -10.78
CA LYS A 24 -7.94 22.38 -10.01
C LYS A 24 -6.90 21.62 -9.18
N PRO A 25 -7.09 21.41 -7.87
CA PRO A 25 -6.22 20.53 -7.10
C PRO A 25 -6.19 19.18 -7.82
N GLU A 26 -4.99 18.62 -8.05
CA GLU A 26 -4.89 17.25 -8.55
C GLU A 26 -5.78 16.40 -7.64
N PRO A 27 -6.69 15.59 -8.21
CA PRO A 27 -7.50 14.71 -7.40
C PRO A 27 -6.50 13.91 -6.57
N VAL A 28 -6.65 13.97 -5.25
CA VAL A 28 -5.95 13.08 -4.34
C VAL A 28 -6.54 11.72 -4.61
N ILE A 29 -6.15 11.12 -5.73
CA ILE A 29 -6.35 9.71 -6.02
C ILE A 29 -5.55 9.08 -4.89
N GLN A 30 -6.27 8.67 -3.84
CA GLN A 30 -5.73 7.82 -2.81
C GLN A 30 -5.29 6.57 -3.55
N LYS A 31 -4.05 6.59 -4.05
CA LYS A 31 -3.40 5.43 -4.64
C LYS A 31 -3.45 4.43 -3.51
N LYS A 32 -4.35 3.46 -3.61
CA LYS A 32 -4.42 2.33 -2.69
C LYS A 32 -3.02 1.75 -2.69
N VAL A 33 -2.24 2.08 -1.66
CA VAL A 33 -0.88 1.60 -1.55
C VAL A 33 -1.03 0.10 -1.47
N PRO A 34 -0.49 -0.68 -2.43
CA PRO A 34 -0.63 -2.12 -2.37
C PRO A 34 0.05 -2.57 -1.08
N GLN A 35 -0.75 -3.04 -0.13
CA GLN A 35 -0.27 -3.55 1.14
C GLN A 35 0.49 -4.84 0.84
N LYS A 36 1.80 -4.72 0.69
CA LYS A 36 2.68 -5.86 0.44
C LYS A 36 2.66 -6.73 1.68
N SER A 37 2.43 -8.02 1.48
CA SER A 37 2.56 -9.02 2.55
C SER A 37 3.96 -8.92 3.16
N PRO A 38 4.11 -8.94 4.49
CA PRO A 38 5.41 -8.83 5.15
C PRO A 38 6.31 -10.05 4.92
N ILE A 39 5.73 -11.15 4.39
CA ILE A 39 6.44 -12.40 4.12
C ILE A 39 6.52 -12.67 2.62
N SER A 40 7.69 -13.10 2.16
CA SER A 40 7.88 -13.56 0.79
C SER A 40 7.09 -14.86 0.57
N LYS A 41 6.54 -15.02 -0.65
CA LYS A 41 5.88 -16.27 -1.08
C LYS A 41 6.79 -17.49 -0.89
N PHE A 42 8.10 -17.32 -1.09
CA PHE A 42 9.09 -18.39 -0.90
C PHE A 42 9.07 -18.96 0.52
N TRP A 43 9.05 -18.10 1.53
CA TRP A 43 8.99 -18.52 2.94
C TRP A 43 7.67 -19.17 3.31
N LEU A 44 6.56 -18.71 2.72
CA LEU A 44 5.27 -19.36 2.90
C LEU A 44 5.30 -20.81 2.36
N PHE A 45 5.83 -21.02 1.14
CA PHE A 45 5.97 -22.36 0.57
C PHE A 45 6.94 -23.24 1.37
N ALA A 46 8.05 -22.68 1.84
CA ALA A 46 8.98 -23.39 2.70
C ALA A 46 8.31 -23.88 3.99
N LEU A 47 7.51 -23.04 4.65
CA LEU A 47 6.76 -23.43 5.85
C LEU A 47 5.73 -24.53 5.56
N ILE A 48 4.98 -24.41 4.47
CA ILE A 48 4.04 -25.45 4.03
C ILE A 48 4.78 -26.77 3.78
N PHE A 49 5.95 -26.72 3.16
CA PHE A 49 6.78 -27.91 2.96
C PHE A 49 7.33 -28.49 4.27
N VAL A 50 7.70 -27.69 5.26
CA VAL A 50 8.13 -28.23 6.57
C VAL A 50 6.99 -28.97 7.26
N VAL A 51 5.76 -28.46 7.17
CA VAL A 51 4.58 -29.08 7.80
C VAL A 51 4.10 -30.32 7.03
N CYS A 52 4.02 -30.23 5.70
CA CYS A 52 3.41 -31.25 4.84
C CYS A 52 4.41 -32.12 4.07
N GLY A 53 5.70 -31.77 4.05
CA GLY A 53 6.71 -32.40 3.20
C GLY A 53 6.92 -33.87 3.53
N GLY A 54 6.85 -34.24 4.81
CA GLY A 54 6.89 -35.65 5.23
C GLY A 54 5.74 -36.46 4.64
N LEU A 55 4.53 -35.90 4.60
CA LEU A 55 3.36 -36.56 4.00
C LEU A 55 3.52 -36.76 2.49
N ILE A 56 4.12 -35.78 1.81
CA ILE A 56 4.41 -35.86 0.37
C ILE A 56 5.43 -36.97 0.09
N VAL A 57 6.50 -37.05 0.89
CA VAL A 57 7.52 -38.11 0.75
C VAL A 57 6.92 -39.49 1.03
N GLU A 58 6.08 -39.62 2.05
CA GLU A 58 5.40 -40.87 2.38
C GLU A 58 4.47 -41.34 1.25
N LEU A 59 3.67 -40.42 0.69
CA LEU A 59 2.80 -40.69 -0.46
C LEU A 59 3.60 -41.14 -1.68
N LEU A 60 4.71 -40.46 -1.99
CA LEU A 60 5.60 -40.84 -3.09
C LEU A 60 6.21 -42.22 -2.87
N ARG A 61 6.61 -42.54 -1.63
CA ARG A 61 7.13 -43.87 -1.28
C ARG A 61 6.07 -44.95 -1.48
N ILE A 62 4.83 -44.71 -1.06
CA ILE A 62 3.73 -45.66 -1.25
C ILE A 62 3.47 -45.88 -2.73
N ILE A 63 3.36 -44.82 -3.52
CA ILE A 63 3.12 -44.92 -4.97
C ILE A 63 4.27 -45.65 -5.66
N SER A 64 5.53 -45.30 -5.35
CA SER A 64 6.72 -45.95 -5.91
C SER A 64 6.90 -47.39 -5.43
N GLY A 65 6.34 -47.77 -4.28
CA GLY A 65 6.37 -49.15 -3.79
C GLY A 65 5.21 -50.00 -4.34
N TYR A 66 4.18 -49.36 -4.88
CA TYR A 66 3.01 -50.02 -5.45
C TYR A 66 3.12 -50.26 -6.97
N PHE A 67 3.99 -49.50 -7.64
CA PHE A 67 4.32 -49.63 -9.06
C PHE A 67 5.60 -50.45 -9.25
#